data_AF-A0A966RC15-F1
#
_entry.id   AF-A0A966RC15-F1
#
_cell.length_a   1.000
_cell.length_b   1.000
_cell.length_c   1.000
_cell.angle_alpha   90.00
_cell.angle_beta   90.00
_cell.angle_gamma   90.00
#
_symmetry.space_group_name_H-M   'P 1'
#
loop_
_entity.id
_entity.type
_entity.pdbx_description
1 polymer ?
#
loop_
_entity_poly.entity_id
_entity_poly.type
_entity_poly.pdbx_seq_one_letter_code
_entity_poly.pdbx_strand_id
1 'polypeptide(L)'
;MQVSDRHVMVDLNKGHRKFYVDFDVSAEGGGEFDVLVVNQTQLDQVGPAKLALRTVRDTTSGNVRADSDDYQDYYLILRSGTPRTLTIKTRLTPLTEASSSATPPLSAATDEMVGASTTSGLLSFFRIRTWSDLPSSRIFWIVIALIVVLVLWCVFWKSRSGASSSSDAFVSVEDDDGREMYRAPLSFSDRASDDGGASVHSTATGTSPLSQAVQRFLSSQPVTAEN
;
A
#
# COMPACT_ATOMS: atom_id res chain seq x y z
N MET A 1 6.51 16.59 -12.03
CA MET A 1 5.48 16.82 -10.98
C MET A 1 6.23 16.92 -9.65
N GLN A 2 5.94 17.91 -8.82
CA GLN A 2 6.61 18.02 -7.51
C GLN A 2 5.87 17.15 -6.48
N VAL A 3 6.61 16.30 -5.79
CA VAL A 3 6.11 15.43 -4.72
C VAL A 3 6.69 15.95 -3.41
N SER A 4 5.87 16.63 -2.62
CA SER A 4 6.18 17.00 -1.22
C SER A 4 6.10 15.77 -0.30
N ASP A 5 6.18 15.92 1.04
CA ASP A 5 5.81 14.85 2.00
C ASP A 5 4.39 14.29 1.80
N ARG A 6 3.56 14.99 1.02
CA ARG A 6 2.25 14.53 0.61
C ARG A 6 2.35 13.45 -0.47
N HIS A 7 1.53 12.43 -0.32
CA HIS A 7 1.38 11.38 -1.33
C HIS A 7 0.85 11.99 -2.63
N VAL A 8 1.41 11.52 -3.75
CA VAL A 8 0.89 11.81 -5.08
C VAL A 8 0.30 10.54 -5.65
N MET A 9 -0.94 10.64 -6.13
CA MET A 9 -1.69 9.54 -6.71
C MET A 9 -1.88 9.80 -8.20
N VAL A 10 -1.46 8.87 -9.04
CA VAL A 10 -1.56 8.97 -10.49
C VAL A 10 -2.47 7.85 -10.99
N ASP A 11 -3.54 8.23 -11.68
CA ASP A 11 -4.42 7.29 -12.39
C ASP A 11 -3.69 6.70 -13.59
N LEU A 12 -3.55 5.37 -13.60
CA LEU A 12 -2.92 4.62 -14.67
C LEU A 12 -3.91 4.20 -15.76
N ASN A 13 -5.17 3.94 -15.44
CA ASN A 13 -6.13 3.40 -16.41
C ASN A 13 -6.70 4.47 -17.34
N LYS A 14 -6.77 5.74 -16.89
CA LYS A 14 -7.36 6.87 -17.63
C LYS A 14 -8.75 6.56 -18.21
N GLY A 15 -9.55 5.76 -17.51
CA GLY A 15 -10.90 5.32 -17.88
C GLY A 15 -10.99 4.07 -18.76
N HIS A 16 -9.89 3.36 -19.04
CA HIS A 16 -9.92 2.13 -19.84
C HIS A 16 -10.12 0.87 -18.97
N ARG A 17 -10.94 -0.09 -19.45
CA ARG A 17 -11.17 -1.39 -18.79
C ARG A 17 -10.06 -2.40 -19.08
N LYS A 18 -9.78 -2.59 -20.37
CA LYS A 18 -8.75 -3.49 -20.85
C LYS A 18 -7.57 -2.67 -21.34
N PHE A 19 -6.45 -2.77 -20.66
CA PHE A 19 -5.29 -1.94 -20.96
C PHE A 19 -3.98 -2.60 -20.55
N TYR A 20 -2.93 -2.11 -21.18
CA TYR A 20 -1.56 -2.35 -20.82
C TYR A 20 -0.86 -1.01 -20.64
N VAL A 21 -0.27 -0.75 -19.48
CA VAL A 21 0.44 0.49 -19.17
C VAL A 21 1.87 0.16 -18.82
N ASP A 22 2.82 0.76 -19.53
CA ASP A 22 4.20 0.88 -19.05
C ASP A 22 4.35 2.22 -18.33
N PHE A 23 5.03 2.22 -17.19
CA PHE A 23 5.36 3.44 -16.48
C PHE A 23 6.85 3.49 -16.12
N ASP A 24 7.40 4.69 -16.12
CA ASP A 24 8.76 5.02 -15.69
C ASP A 24 8.69 6.24 -14.77
N VAL A 25 9.29 6.13 -13.60
CA VAL A 25 9.39 7.18 -12.60
C VAL A 25 10.86 7.45 -12.33
N SER A 26 11.27 8.70 -12.49
CA SER A 26 12.64 9.14 -12.25
C SER A 26 12.66 10.35 -11.32
N ALA A 27 13.51 10.29 -10.28
CA ALA A 27 13.75 11.39 -9.37
C ALA A 27 14.80 12.34 -9.94
N GLU A 28 14.44 13.61 -10.08
CA GLU A 28 15.37 14.64 -10.53
C GLU A 28 16.39 14.92 -9.42
N GLY A 29 17.69 14.87 -9.76
CA GLY A 29 18.77 15.01 -8.78
C GLY A 29 19.02 13.76 -7.91
N GLY A 30 18.33 12.65 -8.17
CA GLY A 30 18.50 11.38 -7.49
C GLY A 30 17.87 11.28 -6.09
N GLY A 31 18.04 10.12 -5.48
CA GLY A 31 17.64 9.81 -4.12
C GLY A 31 16.44 8.86 -4.00
N GLU A 32 16.05 8.58 -2.75
CA GLU A 32 15.04 7.57 -2.43
C GLU A 32 13.61 8.11 -2.45
N PHE A 33 12.70 7.29 -2.95
CA PHE A 33 11.26 7.50 -2.92
C PHE A 33 10.53 6.17 -2.84
N ASP A 34 9.34 6.20 -2.28
CA ASP A 34 8.47 5.06 -2.09
C ASP A 34 7.46 4.97 -3.23
N VAL A 35 7.27 3.77 -3.77
CA VAL A 35 6.38 3.48 -4.88
C VAL A 35 5.45 2.33 -4.54
N LEU A 36 4.18 2.48 -4.89
CA LEU A 36 3.18 1.44 -4.74
C LEU A 36 2.20 1.49 -5.92
N VAL A 37 1.97 0.36 -6.56
CA VAL A 37 0.91 0.19 -7.56
C VAL A 37 -0.19 -0.63 -6.92
N VAL A 38 -1.42 -0.11 -6.94
CA VAL A 38 -2.59 -0.75 -6.34
C VAL A 38 -3.82 -0.60 -7.24
N ASN A 39 -4.74 -1.55 -7.13
CA ASN A 39 -6.08 -1.40 -7.67
C ASN A 39 -7.07 -0.92 -6.60
N GLN A 40 -8.23 -0.44 -7.03
CA GLN A 40 -9.29 0.06 -6.14
C GLN A 40 -9.69 -0.98 -5.08
N THR A 41 -9.88 -2.24 -5.47
CA THR A 41 -10.26 -3.33 -4.56
C THR A 41 -9.25 -3.52 -3.42
N GLN A 42 -7.94 -3.46 -3.73
CA GLN A 42 -6.90 -3.54 -2.71
C GLN A 42 -6.93 -2.35 -1.76
N LEU A 43 -7.17 -1.15 -2.30
CA LEU A 43 -7.25 0.07 -1.51
C LEU A 43 -8.43 0.02 -0.53
N ASP A 44 -9.59 -0.45 -0.99
CA ASP A 44 -10.82 -0.55 -0.20
C ASP A 44 -10.74 -1.65 0.88
N GLN A 45 -10.10 -2.79 0.58
CA GLN A 45 -10.06 -3.94 1.50
C GLN A 45 -8.96 -3.87 2.55
N VAL A 46 -7.74 -3.56 2.13
CA VAL A 46 -6.54 -3.64 3.00
C VAL A 46 -6.43 -2.37 3.85
N GLY A 47 -6.92 -1.26 3.32
CA GLY A 47 -6.73 0.06 3.90
C GLY A 47 -5.28 0.53 3.73
N PRO A 48 -5.07 1.85 3.70
CA PRO A 48 -3.79 2.41 3.26
C PRO A 48 -2.65 2.23 4.26
N ALA A 49 -2.96 2.05 5.55
CA ALA A 49 -1.95 1.84 6.60
C ALA A 49 -1.23 0.49 6.49
N LYS A 50 -1.81 -0.48 5.80
CA LYS A 50 -1.28 -1.85 5.68
C LYS A 50 -0.63 -2.14 4.33
N LEU A 51 -0.70 -1.19 3.39
CA LEU A 51 -0.08 -1.34 2.08
C LEU A 51 1.42 -1.09 2.20
N ALA A 52 2.23 -2.09 1.85
CA ALA A 52 3.68 -1.99 1.89
C ALA A 52 4.18 -1.19 0.68
N LEU A 53 4.66 0.04 0.91
CA LEU A 53 5.34 0.79 -0.14
C LEU A 53 6.74 0.22 -0.37
N ARG A 54 7.17 0.23 -1.63
CA ARG A 54 8.53 -0.17 -2.01
C ARG A 54 9.41 1.05 -2.13
N THR A 55 10.44 1.14 -1.31
CA THR A 55 11.48 2.16 -1.46
C THR A 55 12.36 1.83 -2.67
N VAL A 56 12.55 2.81 -3.55
CA VAL A 56 13.39 2.74 -4.73
C VAL A 56 14.32 3.95 -4.76
N ARG A 57 15.50 3.79 -5.35
CA ARG A 57 16.50 4.85 -5.49
C ARG A 57 16.62 5.26 -6.95
N ASP A 58 16.59 6.56 -7.18
CA ASP A 58 16.77 7.25 -8.46
C ASP A 58 15.66 6.99 -9.51
N THR A 59 15.49 5.76 -9.97
CA THR A 59 14.50 5.41 -11.02
C THR A 59 13.83 4.08 -10.76
N THR A 60 12.55 3.98 -11.11
CA THR A 60 11.82 2.72 -11.18
C THR A 60 10.97 2.66 -12.45
N SER A 61 10.83 1.46 -13.00
CA SER A 61 9.91 1.20 -14.10
C SER A 61 9.11 -0.06 -13.82
N GLY A 62 7.94 -0.15 -14.45
CA GLY A 62 7.05 -1.28 -14.30
C GLY A 62 5.94 -1.27 -15.34
N ASN A 63 5.15 -2.33 -15.34
CA ASN A 63 3.98 -2.45 -16.19
C ASN A 63 2.76 -2.90 -15.39
N VAL A 64 1.58 -2.55 -15.91
CA VAL A 64 0.29 -2.98 -15.38
C VAL A 64 -0.55 -3.47 -16.55
N ARG A 65 -1.13 -4.65 -16.42
CA ARG A 65 -2.03 -5.23 -17.40
C ARG A 65 -3.36 -5.56 -16.74
N ALA A 66 -4.44 -5.03 -17.29
CA ALA A 66 -5.81 -5.40 -16.97
C ALA A 66 -6.44 -6.03 -18.23
N ASP A 67 -6.81 -7.30 -18.13
CA ASP A 67 -7.41 -8.08 -19.24
C ASP A 67 -8.86 -8.48 -18.95
N SER A 68 -9.34 -8.22 -17.72
CA SER A 68 -10.73 -8.45 -17.33
C SER A 68 -11.64 -7.34 -17.88
N ASP A 69 -12.90 -7.68 -18.15
CA ASP A 69 -13.94 -6.70 -18.50
C ASP A 69 -14.46 -5.90 -17.30
N ASP A 70 -14.10 -6.32 -16.10
CA ASP A 70 -14.44 -5.62 -14.87
C ASP A 70 -13.74 -4.27 -14.85
N TYR A 71 -14.53 -3.20 -14.70
CA TYR A 71 -14.00 -1.87 -14.53
C TYR A 71 -13.32 -1.79 -13.15
N GLN A 72 -11.99 -1.65 -13.16
CA GLN A 72 -11.19 -1.40 -11.97
C GLN A 72 -10.21 -0.26 -12.22
N ASP A 73 -10.13 0.66 -11.28
CA ASP A 73 -9.13 1.72 -11.32
C ASP A 73 -7.79 1.23 -10.76
N TYR A 74 -6.71 1.63 -11.43
CA TYR A 74 -5.34 1.34 -11.03
C TYR A 74 -4.62 2.65 -10.74
N TYR A 75 -3.99 2.71 -9.58
CA TYR A 75 -3.31 3.90 -9.08
C TYR A 75 -1.84 3.61 -8.83
N LEU A 76 -1.00 4.54 -9.26
CA LEU A 76 0.41 4.63 -8.85
C LEU A 76 0.51 5.66 -7.72
N ILE A 77 0.87 5.19 -6.54
CA ILE A 77 1.09 6.01 -5.34
C ILE A 77 2.59 6.25 -5.21
N LEU A 78 2.97 7.52 -5.11
CA LEU A 78 4.34 7.97 -4.90
C LEU A 78 4.43 8.76 -3.60
N ARG A 79 5.46 8.48 -2.81
CA ARG A 79 5.76 9.20 -1.57
C ARG A 79 7.26 9.44 -1.48
N SER A 80 7.67 10.60 -0.98
CA SER A 80 9.06 10.85 -0.60
C SER A 80 9.07 11.48 0.79
N GLY A 81 10.07 11.17 1.60
CA GLY A 81 10.27 11.82 2.90
C GLY A 81 10.96 13.19 2.81
N THR A 82 11.28 13.63 1.59
CA THR A 82 11.81 14.98 1.33
C THR A 82 11.16 15.54 0.09
N PRO A 83 10.77 16.83 0.04
CA PRO A 83 10.17 17.43 -1.15
C PRO A 83 11.09 17.32 -2.36
N ARG A 84 10.63 16.64 -3.41
CA ARG A 84 11.42 16.37 -4.62
C ARG A 84 10.58 16.43 -5.89
N THR A 85 11.24 16.69 -7.01
CA THR A 85 10.60 16.65 -8.32
C THR A 85 10.74 15.25 -8.91
N LEU A 86 9.60 14.60 -9.19
CA LEU A 86 9.56 13.32 -9.89
C LEU A 86 9.05 13.54 -11.32
N THR A 87 9.72 12.88 -12.28
CA THR A 87 9.29 12.79 -13.67
C THR A 87 8.63 11.45 -13.89
N ILE A 88 7.36 11.47 -14.29
CA ILE A 88 6.54 10.27 -14.49
C ILE A 88 6.19 10.20 -15.97
N LYS A 89 6.60 9.12 -16.64
CA LYS A 89 6.25 8.81 -18.02
C LYS A 89 5.34 7.59 -18.01
N THR A 90 4.16 7.72 -18.61
CA THR A 90 3.20 6.62 -18.77
C THR A 90 2.92 6.40 -20.23
N ARG A 91 2.91 5.13 -20.66
CA ARG A 91 2.54 4.71 -22.00
C ARG A 91 1.38 3.73 -21.91
N LEU A 92 0.18 4.25 -22.13
CA LEU A 92 -1.07 3.49 -22.13
C LEU A 92 -1.33 2.91 -23.52
N THR A 93 -1.54 1.59 -23.57
CA THR A 93 -1.96 0.85 -24.76
C THR A 93 -3.32 0.20 -24.46
N PRO A 94 -4.43 0.72 -25.00
CA PRO A 94 -5.72 0.07 -24.83
C PRO A 94 -5.68 -1.31 -25.49
N LEU A 95 -6.12 -2.33 -24.76
CA LEU A 95 -6.31 -3.67 -25.30
C LEU A 95 -7.70 -3.65 -25.94
N THR A 96 -7.78 -3.11 -27.15
CA THR A 96 -9.01 -3.23 -27.95
C THR A 96 -9.27 -4.70 -28.13
N GLU A 97 -10.39 -5.19 -27.60
CA GLU A 97 -10.92 -6.49 -28.01
C GLU A 97 -10.97 -6.47 -29.52
N ALA A 98 -10.16 -7.31 -30.16
CA ALA A 98 -10.27 -7.51 -31.59
C ALA A 98 -11.74 -7.82 -31.84
N SER A 99 -12.45 -6.83 -32.40
CA SER A 99 -13.90 -6.86 -32.51
C SER A 99 -14.25 -8.14 -33.23
N SER A 100 -14.87 -9.07 -32.51
CA SER A 100 -15.17 -10.43 -32.97
C SER A 100 -16.28 -10.45 -34.04
N SER A 101 -16.53 -9.32 -34.70
CA SER A 101 -17.56 -9.17 -35.73
C SER A 101 -17.03 -9.30 -37.15
N ALA A 102 -16.03 -10.16 -37.38
CA ALA A 102 -15.80 -10.70 -38.72
C ALA A 102 -16.53 -12.05 -38.81
N THR A 103 -17.86 -11.99 -38.96
CA THR A 103 -18.58 -13.10 -39.59
C THR A 103 -17.97 -13.27 -40.99
N PRO A 104 -17.25 -14.37 -41.27
CA PRO A 104 -16.71 -14.56 -42.60
C PRO A 104 -17.88 -14.69 -43.58
N PRO A 105 -17.97 -13.90 -44.67
CA PRO A 105 -18.79 -14.30 -45.79
C PRO A 105 -18.20 -15.62 -46.30
N LEU A 106 -18.99 -16.69 -46.13
CA LEU A 106 -18.76 -18.00 -46.70
C LEU A 106 -18.51 -17.83 -48.21
N SER A 107 -17.25 -17.89 -48.64
CA SER A 107 -16.89 -17.86 -50.05
C SER A 107 -15.64 -18.72 -50.27
N ALA A 108 -15.95 -19.94 -50.70
CA ALA A 108 -15.19 -20.85 -51.56
C ALA A 108 -13.66 -20.76 -51.58
N ALA A 109 -13.06 -21.86 -51.14
CA ALA A 109 -11.77 -22.43 -51.49
C ALA A 109 -11.02 -21.78 -52.68
N THR A 110 -9.76 -21.41 -52.46
CA THR A 110 -8.65 -21.74 -53.37
C THR A 110 -7.35 -21.82 -52.57
N ASP A 111 -6.67 -22.92 -52.79
CA ASP A 111 -5.38 -23.38 -52.29
C ASP A 111 -4.23 -22.46 -52.76
N GLU A 112 -3.29 -22.09 -51.88
CA GLU A 112 -1.83 -22.10 -52.14
C GLU A 112 -0.99 -21.49 -51.00
N MET A 113 -0.19 -22.37 -50.39
CA MET A 113 1.28 -22.31 -50.30
C MET A 113 2.01 -21.17 -49.54
N VAL A 114 2.49 -21.55 -48.35
CA VAL A 114 3.85 -21.38 -47.78
C VAL A 114 4.58 -20.04 -48.01
N GLY A 115 4.67 -19.22 -46.95
CA GLY A 115 5.60 -18.10 -46.87
C GLY A 115 5.88 -17.69 -45.42
N ALA A 116 7.09 -18.01 -44.95
CA ALA A 116 7.59 -17.72 -43.61
C ALA A 116 7.62 -16.22 -43.29
N SER A 117 7.40 -15.85 -42.03
CA SER A 117 7.95 -14.61 -41.45
C SER A 117 8.06 -14.72 -39.93
N THR A 118 9.29 -14.97 -39.52
CA THR A 118 9.92 -14.68 -38.24
C THR A 118 9.57 -13.28 -37.77
N THR A 119 9.07 -13.12 -36.55
CA THR A 119 9.27 -11.85 -35.82
C THR A 119 9.50 -12.12 -34.35
N SER A 120 10.76 -11.92 -33.99
CA SER A 120 11.32 -11.84 -32.65
C SER A 120 10.53 -10.85 -31.78
N GLY A 121 10.03 -11.34 -30.65
CA GLY A 121 9.46 -10.55 -29.57
C GLY A 121 10.13 -10.89 -28.24
N LEU A 122 11.46 -10.91 -28.21
CA LEU A 122 12.26 -11.00 -26.98
C LEU A 122 12.21 -9.67 -26.25
N LEU A 123 11.25 -9.45 -25.33
CA LEU A 123 11.38 -8.64 -24.11
C LEU A 123 10.19 -8.91 -23.17
N SER A 124 10.02 -10.17 -22.75
CA SER A 124 9.08 -10.55 -21.68
C SER A 124 9.83 -10.73 -20.36
N PHE A 125 10.43 -9.67 -19.81
CA PHE A 125 11.19 -9.77 -18.56
C PHE A 125 11.06 -8.56 -17.66
N PHE A 126 9.84 -8.19 -17.28
CA PHE A 126 9.56 -7.78 -15.90
C PHE A 126 8.13 -8.20 -15.58
N ARG A 127 8.00 -9.49 -15.22
CA ARG A 127 6.84 -9.97 -14.47
C ARG A 127 6.99 -9.30 -13.10
N ILE A 128 6.26 -8.20 -12.86
CA ILE A 128 6.09 -7.72 -11.49
C ILE A 128 5.52 -8.91 -10.75
N ARG A 129 6.34 -9.47 -9.88
CA ARG A 129 5.97 -10.55 -8.97
C ARG A 129 4.90 -9.93 -8.07
N THR A 130 3.64 -10.04 -8.48
CA THR A 130 2.52 -9.73 -7.63
C THR A 130 2.69 -10.61 -6.41
N TRP A 131 2.59 -10.02 -5.22
CA TRP A 131 2.80 -10.72 -3.96
C TRP A 131 1.72 -11.79 -3.68
N SER A 132 0.82 -12.03 -4.64
CA SER A 132 -0.08 -13.17 -4.70
C SER A 132 0.62 -14.51 -4.95
N ASP A 133 1.88 -14.52 -5.42
CA ASP A 133 2.69 -15.74 -5.57
C ASP A 133 3.57 -16.01 -4.33
N LEU A 134 3.01 -15.81 -3.14
CA LEU A 134 3.54 -16.49 -1.94
C LEU A 134 3.23 -17.99 -2.12
N PRO A 135 4.27 -18.85 -2.13
CA PRO A 135 4.12 -20.24 -2.52
C PRO A 135 3.15 -20.93 -1.56
N SER A 136 2.15 -21.62 -2.13
CA SER A 136 1.30 -22.65 -1.56
C SER A 136 1.12 -22.59 -0.04
N SER A 137 -0.09 -22.27 0.43
CA SER A 137 -0.59 -22.30 1.82
C SER A 137 0.13 -23.21 2.83
N ARG A 138 0.65 -24.36 2.38
CA ARG A 138 1.57 -25.24 3.11
C ARG A 138 2.79 -24.54 3.73
N ILE A 139 3.47 -23.63 3.04
CA ILE A 139 4.69 -22.98 3.59
C ILE A 139 4.32 -22.02 4.73
N PHE A 140 3.19 -21.32 4.60
CA PHE A 140 2.67 -20.46 5.66
C PHE A 140 2.38 -21.25 6.95
N TRP A 141 1.75 -22.43 6.83
CA TRP A 141 1.51 -23.31 7.98
C TRP A 141 2.79 -23.89 8.60
N ILE A 142 3.81 -24.19 7.79
CA ILE A 142 5.11 -24.66 8.28
C ILE A 142 5.81 -23.57 9.12
N VAL A 143 5.79 -22.32 8.65
CA VAL A 143 6.39 -21.19 9.40
C VAL A 143 5.68 -20.97 10.73
N ILE A 144 4.34 -21.02 10.74
CA ILE A 144 3.56 -20.92 11.99
C ILE A 144 3.90 -22.07 12.94
N ALA A 145 3.94 -23.31 12.45
CA ALA A 145 4.29 -24.46 13.27
C ALA A 145 5.70 -24.33 13.88
N LEU A 146 6.67 -23.82 13.11
CA LEU A 146 8.04 -23.59 13.58
C LEU A 146 8.10 -22.54 14.69
N ILE A 147 7.35 -21.44 14.56
CA ILE A 147 7.26 -20.40 15.60
C ILE A 147 6.67 -20.97 16.88
N VAL A 148 5.59 -21.78 16.80
CA VAL A 148 4.98 -22.40 17.99
C VAL A 148 5.95 -23.34 18.69
N VAL A 149 6.69 -24.17 17.94
CA VAL A 149 7.71 -25.07 18.50
C VAL A 149 8.83 -24.28 19.18
N LEU A 150 9.27 -23.17 18.59
CA LEU A 150 10.32 -22.32 19.16
C LEU A 150 9.87 -21.65 20.46
N VAL A 151 8.63 -21.16 20.53
CA VAL A 151 8.05 -20.59 21.76
C VAL A 151 7.94 -21.66 22.85
N LEU A 152 7.43 -22.85 22.52
CA LEU A 152 7.34 -23.96 23.47
C LEU A 152 8.73 -24.39 23.97
N TRP A 153 9.72 -24.42 23.07
CA TRP A 153 11.11 -24.70 23.42
C TRP A 153 11.69 -23.66 24.38
N CYS A 154 11.48 -22.37 24.10
CA CYS A 154 11.91 -21.27 24.98
C CYS A 154 11.26 -21.34 26.36
N VAL A 155 9.96 -21.61 26.43
CA VAL A 155 9.25 -21.75 27.72
C VAL A 155 9.75 -22.97 28.48
N PHE A 156 9.93 -24.10 27.79
CA PHE A 156 10.42 -25.34 28.39
C PHE A 156 11.84 -25.19 28.95
N TRP A 157 12.73 -24.51 28.24
CA TRP A 157 14.10 -24.26 28.71
C TRP A 157 14.15 -23.23 29.84
N LYS A 158 13.33 -22.18 29.76
CA LYS A 158 13.22 -21.20 30.85
C LYS A 158 12.69 -21.83 32.14
N SER A 159 11.85 -22.85 32.03
CA SER A 159 11.38 -23.63 33.18
C SER A 159 12.46 -24.54 33.80
N ARG A 160 13.55 -24.84 33.09
CA ARG A 160 14.68 -25.64 33.60
C ARG A 160 15.82 -24.80 34.20
N SER A 161 15.89 -23.51 33.89
CA SER A 161 16.94 -22.62 34.43
C SER A 161 16.66 -22.10 35.85
N GLY A 162 15.59 -22.55 36.51
CA GLY A 162 15.22 -22.15 37.87
C GLY A 162 15.78 -23.08 38.95
N ALA A 163 17.11 -23.21 39.05
CA ALA A 163 17.76 -23.79 40.23
C ALA A 163 19.22 -23.34 40.35
N SER A 164 19.45 -22.06 40.61
CA SER A 164 20.68 -21.63 41.28
C SER A 164 20.36 -20.52 42.28
N SER A 165 20.21 -20.98 43.52
CA SER A 165 20.27 -20.26 44.78
C SER A 165 21.32 -19.14 44.78
N SER A 166 20.94 -17.96 45.25
CA SER A 166 21.87 -16.93 45.70
C SER A 166 21.19 -16.02 46.73
N SER A 167 21.24 -16.50 47.97
CA SER A 167 21.53 -15.79 49.22
C SER A 167 21.32 -14.28 49.29
N ASP A 168 20.45 -13.92 50.23
CA ASP A 168 20.42 -12.75 51.11
C ASP A 168 21.55 -11.70 51.00
N ALA A 169 21.15 -10.45 50.79
CA ALA A 169 21.77 -9.30 51.44
C ALA A 169 20.69 -8.26 51.73
N PHE A 170 20.18 -8.32 52.96
CA PHE A 170 19.38 -7.30 53.61
C PHE A 170 20.21 -6.01 53.73
N VAL A 171 19.70 -4.92 53.16
CA VAL A 171 20.09 -3.55 53.53
C VAL A 171 18.82 -2.82 53.90
N SER A 172 18.56 -2.75 55.21
CA SER A 172 17.70 -1.74 55.81
C SER A 172 18.33 -0.38 55.56
N VAL A 173 17.64 0.48 54.84
CA VAL A 173 17.78 1.93 54.98
C VAL A 173 16.42 2.42 55.47
N GLU A 174 16.33 2.64 56.78
CA GLU A 174 15.40 3.57 57.39
C GLU A 174 15.89 4.98 57.03
N ASP A 175 15.26 5.59 56.02
CA ASP A 175 15.26 7.05 55.90
C ASP A 175 13.97 7.57 56.54
N ASP A 176 14.18 7.99 57.79
CA ASP A 176 13.33 8.82 58.63
C ASP A 176 13.26 10.22 58.00
N ASP A 177 12.30 10.44 57.09
CA ASP A 177 11.88 11.79 56.72
C ASP A 177 10.40 11.79 56.37
N GLY A 178 9.59 11.99 57.42
CA GLY A 178 8.15 12.20 57.35
C GLY A 178 7.76 13.44 56.54
N ARG A 179 7.79 13.31 55.21
CA ARG A 179 7.15 14.27 54.29
C ARG A 179 6.07 13.58 53.47
N GLU A 180 4.88 13.60 54.06
CA GLU A 180 3.62 13.53 53.32
C GLU A 180 3.58 14.66 52.28
N MET A 181 3.98 14.37 51.05
CA MET A 181 3.61 15.20 49.92
C MET A 181 2.22 14.77 49.45
N TYR A 182 1.22 15.47 49.97
CA TYR A 182 -0.13 15.53 49.40
C TYR A 182 -0.03 15.89 47.92
N ARG A 183 -0.11 14.90 47.02
CA ARG A 183 -0.43 15.15 45.61
C ARG A 183 -1.92 15.36 45.50
N ALA A 184 -2.29 16.64 45.39
CA ALA A 184 -3.64 17.08 45.08
C ALA A 184 -4.15 16.41 43.79
N PRO A 185 -5.40 15.92 43.76
CA PRO A 185 -6.05 15.57 42.50
C PRO A 185 -6.38 16.88 41.77
N LEU A 186 -5.79 17.06 40.59
CA LEU A 186 -6.22 18.10 39.66
C LEU A 186 -7.63 17.77 39.17
N SER A 187 -8.60 18.46 39.73
CA SER A 187 -9.97 18.56 39.23
C SER A 187 -9.94 19.30 37.89
N PHE A 188 -10.21 18.59 36.81
CA PHE A 188 -10.54 19.23 35.54
C PHE A 188 -12.03 19.52 35.54
N SER A 189 -12.34 20.82 35.55
CA SER A 189 -13.69 21.36 35.57
C SER A 189 -14.50 20.91 34.36
N ASP A 190 -15.71 20.45 34.66
CA ASP A 190 -16.85 20.51 33.76
C ASP A 190 -16.97 21.92 33.17
N ARG A 191 -17.01 21.99 31.83
CA ARG A 191 -17.54 23.16 31.13
C ARG A 191 -18.65 22.69 30.21
N ALA A 192 -19.86 22.77 30.77
CA ALA A 192 -21.11 22.74 30.03
C ALA A 192 -21.37 24.09 29.36
N SER A 193 -22.21 24.03 28.32
CA SER A 193 -22.91 25.12 27.62
C SER A 193 -22.04 25.97 26.67
N ASP A 194 -22.44 26.23 25.42
CA ASP A 194 -23.78 26.66 25.01
C ASP A 194 -24.07 26.43 23.51
N ASP A 195 -25.36 26.45 23.22
CA ASP A 195 -26.03 26.41 21.93
C ASP A 195 -25.53 27.44 20.90
N GLY A 196 -25.68 27.10 19.61
CA GLY A 196 -25.46 28.04 18.51
C GLY A 196 -25.76 27.41 17.16
N GLY A 197 -27.05 27.29 16.83
CA GLY A 197 -27.50 26.78 15.54
C GLY A 197 -27.10 27.65 14.35
N ALA A 198 -26.83 26.99 13.22
CA ALA A 198 -27.02 27.55 11.89
C ALA A 198 -27.27 26.40 10.91
N SER A 199 -28.53 26.24 10.52
CA SER A 199 -28.94 25.46 9.36
C SER A 199 -28.36 26.09 8.09
N VAL A 200 -27.49 25.37 7.39
CA VAL A 200 -27.11 25.73 6.01
C VAL A 200 -27.40 24.53 5.11
N HIS A 201 -28.25 24.81 4.13
CA HIS A 201 -28.68 23.98 3.03
C HIS A 201 -27.49 23.25 2.36
N SER A 202 -27.46 21.92 2.46
CA SER A 202 -26.59 21.10 1.62
C SER A 202 -27.27 20.87 0.27
N THR A 203 -26.89 21.67 -0.73
CA THR A 203 -27.12 21.36 -2.14
C THR A 203 -26.21 20.17 -2.47
N ALA A 204 -26.80 18.98 -2.56
CA ALA A 204 -26.09 17.75 -2.90
C ALA A 204 -25.65 17.76 -4.37
N THR A 205 -24.51 18.38 -4.65
CA THR A 205 -23.72 18.02 -5.83
C THR A 205 -23.10 16.66 -5.57
N GLY A 206 -23.58 15.64 -6.28
CA GLY A 206 -23.09 14.27 -6.20
C GLY A 206 -21.61 14.18 -6.55
N THR A 207 -20.74 14.32 -5.55
CA THR A 207 -19.35 13.91 -5.64
C THR A 207 -19.31 12.40 -5.55
N SER A 208 -18.69 11.77 -6.55
CA SER A 208 -18.51 10.33 -6.64
C SER A 208 -17.96 9.76 -5.31
N PRO A 209 -18.45 8.60 -4.82
CA PRO A 209 -18.00 8.00 -3.56
C PRO A 209 -16.47 7.82 -3.48
N LEU A 210 -15.80 7.74 -4.62
CA LEU A 210 -14.35 7.64 -4.75
C LEU A 210 -13.62 8.92 -4.25
N SER A 211 -14.21 10.10 -4.45
CA SER A 211 -13.66 11.36 -3.95
C SER A 211 -13.67 11.43 -2.42
N GLN A 212 -14.70 10.86 -1.78
CA GLN A 212 -14.84 10.85 -0.32
C GLN A 212 -13.84 9.93 0.38
N ALA A 213 -13.55 8.77 -0.22
CA ALA A 213 -12.54 7.84 0.31
C ALA A 213 -11.12 8.44 0.25
N VAL A 214 -10.78 9.07 -0.88
CA VAL A 214 -9.49 9.75 -1.06
C VAL A 214 -9.33 10.91 -0.08
N GLN A 215 -10.38 11.70 0.13
CA GLN A 215 -10.33 12.84 1.06
C GLN A 215 -10.18 12.39 2.52
N ARG A 216 -10.85 11.30 2.92
CA ARG A 216 -10.66 10.70 4.26
C ARG A 216 -9.25 10.19 4.46
N PHE A 217 -8.66 9.54 3.45
CA PHE A 217 -7.29 9.05 3.53
C PHE A 217 -6.27 10.18 3.75
N LEU A 218 -6.44 11.30 3.03
CA LEU A 218 -5.54 12.45 3.18
C LEU A 218 -5.67 13.15 4.55
N SER A 219 -6.83 13.05 5.21
CA SER A 219 -7.10 13.72 6.49
C SER A 219 -6.66 12.94 7.74
N SER A 220 -6.36 11.64 7.64
CA SER A 220 -6.17 10.77 8.81
C SER A 220 -4.72 10.57 9.25
N GLN A 221 -3.76 11.34 8.75
CA GLN A 221 -2.34 11.21 9.13
C GLN A 221 -1.98 12.21 10.25
N PRO A 222 -1.36 11.76 11.36
CA PRO A 222 -0.95 12.65 12.43
C PRO A 222 0.16 13.58 11.94
N VAL A 223 -0.06 14.89 12.06
CA VAL A 223 0.95 15.90 11.79
C VAL A 223 1.87 15.96 13.01
N THR A 224 2.96 15.21 12.98
CA THR A 224 4.07 15.44 13.91
C THR A 224 4.80 16.70 13.45
N ALA A 225 4.47 17.82 14.10
CA ALA A 225 5.25 19.04 14.01
C ALA A 225 6.53 18.84 14.84
N GLU A 226 7.65 18.58 14.15
CA GLU A 226 8.98 18.68 14.74
C GLU A 226 9.46 20.13 14.61
N ASN A 227 9.97 20.69 15.71
CA ASN A 227 10.37 22.09 15.87
C ASN A 227 11.86 22.17 16.20
#